data_AF-A0A812H574-F1
#
_entry.id   AF-A0A812H574-F1
#
_cell.length_a   1.000
_cell.length_b   1.000
_cell.length_c   1.000
_cell.angle_alpha   90.00
_cell.angle_beta   90.00
_cell.angle_gamma   90.00
#
_symmetry.space_group_name_H-M   'P 1'
#
loop_
_entity.id
_entity.type
_entity.pdbx_description
1 polymer ?
#
loop_
_entity_poly.entity_id
_entity_poly.type
_entity_poly.pdbx_seq_one_letter_code
_entity_poly.pdbx_strand_id
1 'polypeptide(L)'
;PATATELPGASVYGFESGLTSESRGKAIALRLEPLKPGLPEYEKVLGEQKQTVLIGSNRGKVDVFVRDECISKKHTSLSLVGIHGELALSVLDHSTNGSFLNGQRLPAKDKKYRIRNGDKLTLKAWL
;
A
#
# COMPACT_ATOMS: atom_id res chain seq x y z
N PRO A 1 -42.71 -16.15 21.14
CA PRO A 1 -41.98 -15.54 20.00
C PRO A 1 -40.91 -14.56 20.52
N ALA A 2 -39.66 -15.03 20.59
CA ALA A 2 -38.53 -14.26 21.10
C ALA A 2 -37.84 -13.51 19.95
N THR A 3 -37.80 -12.18 20.05
CA THR A 3 -37.12 -11.30 19.10
C THR A 3 -35.63 -11.28 19.44
N ALA A 4 -34.79 -11.81 18.55
CA ALA A 4 -33.34 -11.80 18.71
C ALA A 4 -32.78 -10.43 18.28
N THR A 5 -32.13 -9.76 19.22
CA THR A 5 -31.42 -8.49 19.05
C THR A 5 -30.17 -8.68 18.20
N GLU A 6 -30.09 -7.99 17.05
CA GLU A 6 -28.88 -7.90 16.24
C GLU A 6 -27.79 -7.08 16.98
N LEU A 7 -26.58 -7.64 17.06
CA LEU A 7 -25.40 -6.94 17.57
C LEU A 7 -24.82 -6.05 16.47
N PRO A 8 -24.54 -4.75 16.71
CA PRO A 8 -23.83 -3.93 15.74
C PRO A 8 -22.36 -4.39 15.64
N GLY A 9 -21.94 -4.68 14.40
CA GLY A 9 -20.60 -5.13 14.05
C GLY A 9 -19.50 -4.15 14.47
N ALA A 10 -18.37 -4.73 14.85
CA ALA A 10 -17.15 -4.02 15.24
C ALA A 10 -16.75 -2.97 14.18
N SER A 11 -16.88 -1.71 14.53
CA SER A 11 -16.34 -0.59 13.78
C SER A 11 -14.81 -0.60 13.88
N VAL A 12 -14.15 -0.77 12.74
CA VAL A 12 -12.71 -0.51 12.59
C VAL A 12 -12.52 1.00 12.79
N TYR A 13 -11.97 1.40 13.94
CA TYR A 13 -11.62 2.78 14.25
C TYR A 13 -10.73 3.37 13.13
N GLY A 14 -11.24 4.40 12.44
CA GLY A 14 -10.49 5.10 11.40
C GLY A 14 -11.32 5.93 10.41
N PHE A 15 -12.65 5.81 10.40
CA PHE A 15 -13.53 6.67 9.62
C PHE A 15 -14.61 7.25 10.53
N GLU A 16 -14.31 8.35 11.22
CA GLU A 16 -15.36 9.17 11.81
C GLU A 16 -16.03 10.02 10.73
N SER A 17 -17.34 9.92 10.72
CA SER A 17 -18.28 10.55 9.82
C SER A 17 -18.21 12.08 9.92
N GLY A 18 -17.66 12.71 8.90
CA GLY A 18 -17.76 14.14 8.65
C GLY A 18 -18.18 14.38 7.20
N LEU A 19 -19.44 14.09 6.87
CA LEU A 19 -20.08 14.51 5.61
C LEU A 19 -20.18 16.05 5.59
N THR A 20 -19.09 16.70 5.21
CA THR A 20 -19.07 18.11 4.82
C THR A 20 -18.75 18.19 3.33
N SER A 21 -19.83 18.33 2.57
CA SER A 21 -20.05 18.90 1.22
C SER A 21 -18.93 19.21 0.18
N GLU A 22 -17.63 18.98 0.40
CA GLU A 22 -16.56 19.39 -0.54
C GLU A 22 -15.40 18.39 -0.71
N SER A 23 -15.52 17.15 -0.26
CA SER A 23 -14.59 16.10 -0.69
C SER A 23 -14.99 15.58 -2.08
N ARG A 24 -14.71 16.34 -3.16
CA ARG A 24 -14.45 15.69 -4.45
C ARG A 24 -13.35 14.67 -4.18
N GLY A 25 -13.67 13.37 -4.26
CA GLY A 25 -12.88 12.28 -3.68
C GLY A 25 -11.38 12.46 -3.91
N LYS A 26 -10.65 12.80 -2.84
CA LYS A 26 -9.20 13.01 -2.93
C LYS A 26 -8.57 11.70 -3.41
N ALA A 27 -7.66 11.79 -4.36
CA ALA A 27 -7.01 10.65 -4.97
C ALA A 27 -5.53 10.93 -5.23
N ILE A 28 -4.71 9.87 -5.28
CA ILE A 28 -3.30 9.93 -5.67
C ILE A 28 -3.13 9.10 -6.94
N ALA A 29 -2.67 9.73 -8.02
CA ALA A 29 -2.18 9.02 -9.19
C ALA A 29 -0.80 8.42 -8.85
N LEU A 30 -0.72 7.09 -8.81
CA LEU A 30 0.51 6.35 -8.55
C LEU A 30 1.02 5.77 -9.87
N ARG A 31 2.24 6.16 -10.24
CA ARG A 31 3.02 5.51 -11.30
C ARG A 31 4.30 4.94 -10.69
N LEU A 32 4.52 3.65 -10.92
CA LEU A 32 5.75 2.94 -10.56
C LEU A 32 6.54 2.69 -11.84
N GLU A 33 7.70 3.32 -11.94
CA GLU A 33 8.60 3.17 -13.07
C GLU A 33 9.71 2.17 -12.73
N PRO A 34 9.90 1.12 -13.53
CA PRO A 34 10.92 0.12 -13.29
C PRO A 34 12.31 0.71 -13.57
N LEU A 35 13.12 0.83 -12.52
CA LEU A 35 14.50 1.31 -12.64
C LEU A 35 15.48 0.24 -13.15
N LYS A 36 15.02 -1.01 -13.32
CA LYS A 36 15.80 -2.14 -13.82
C LYS A 36 15.00 -2.94 -14.85
N PRO A 37 15.66 -3.53 -15.86
CA PRO A 37 15.00 -4.41 -16.83
C PRO A 37 14.30 -5.60 -16.14
N GLY A 38 13.19 -6.04 -16.73
CA GLY A 38 12.46 -7.24 -16.27
C GLY A 38 11.47 -7.00 -15.11
N LEU A 39 11.32 -5.75 -14.65
CA LEU A 39 10.26 -5.35 -13.73
C LEU A 39 9.06 -4.77 -14.51
N PRO A 40 7.82 -5.02 -14.07
CA PRO A 40 6.63 -4.46 -14.72
C PRO A 40 6.46 -2.97 -14.41
N GLU A 41 6.00 -2.21 -15.40
CA GLU A 41 5.40 -0.90 -15.18
C GLU A 41 4.05 -1.05 -14.47
N TYR A 42 3.69 -0.07 -13.65
CA TYR A 42 2.39 -0.04 -13.00
C TYR A 42 1.87 1.38 -12.84
N GLU A 43 0.63 1.61 -13.24
CA GLU A 43 -0.04 2.89 -13.05
C GLU A 43 -1.47 2.69 -12.56
N LYS A 44 -1.85 3.42 -11.51
CA LYS A 44 -3.21 3.39 -10.98
C LYS A 44 -3.53 4.64 -10.17
N VAL A 45 -4.77 5.10 -10.25
CA VAL A 45 -5.32 6.09 -9.33
C VAL A 45 -5.78 5.38 -8.06
N LEU A 46 -5.24 5.82 -6.92
CA LEU A 46 -5.65 5.37 -5.60
C LEU A 46 -6.63 6.38 -5.00
N GLY A 47 -7.74 5.88 -4.46
CA GLY A 47 -8.82 6.68 -3.88
C GLY A 47 -9.81 5.76 -3.16
N GLU A 48 -11.08 6.15 -3.05
CA GLU A 48 -12.10 5.40 -2.30
C GLU A 48 -12.27 3.95 -2.77
N GLN A 49 -12.27 3.72 -4.09
CA GLN A 49 -12.46 2.39 -4.67
C GLN A 49 -11.24 1.47 -4.51
N LYS A 50 -10.04 2.05 -4.43
CA LYS A 50 -8.79 1.29 -4.31
C LYS A 50 -7.76 2.09 -3.54
N GLN A 51 -7.53 1.68 -2.30
CA GLN A 51 -6.65 2.38 -1.37
C GLN A 51 -5.27 1.75 -1.24
N THR A 52 -5.06 0.57 -1.81
CA THR A 52 -3.82 -0.21 -1.63
C THR A 52 -3.36 -0.84 -2.95
N VAL A 53 -2.04 -0.98 -3.07
CA VAL A 53 -1.33 -1.72 -4.12
C VAL A 53 -0.43 -2.75 -3.46
N LEU A 54 -0.60 -4.02 -3.83
CA LEU A 54 0.23 -5.12 -3.34
C LEU A 54 1.32 -5.47 -4.36
N ILE A 55 2.55 -5.62 -3.88
CA ILE A 55 3.71 -6.00 -4.69
C ILE A 55 4.28 -7.31 -4.14
N GLY A 56 4.55 -8.27 -5.00
CA GLY A 56 5.13 -9.56 -4.57
C GLY A 56 5.18 -10.62 -5.65
N SER A 57 5.46 -11.86 -5.25
CA SER A 57 5.63 -13.00 -6.15
C SER A 57 4.39 -13.92 -6.24
N ASN A 58 3.27 -13.58 -5.59
CA ASN A 58 2.05 -14.39 -5.66
C ASN A 58 1.17 -13.98 -6.85
N ARG A 59 1.42 -14.59 -8.01
CA ARG A 59 0.70 -14.31 -9.26
C ARG A 59 -0.82 -14.38 -9.05
N GLY A 60 -1.54 -13.35 -9.49
CA GLY A 60 -3.00 -13.25 -9.39
C GLY A 60 -3.53 -12.85 -8.00
N LYS A 61 -2.66 -12.67 -7.00
CA LYS A 61 -3.01 -12.17 -5.66
C LYS A 61 -2.35 -10.84 -5.31
N VAL A 62 -1.50 -10.32 -6.20
CA VAL A 62 -0.81 -9.03 -6.08
C VAL A 62 -1.12 -8.18 -7.29
N ASP A 63 -1.05 -6.86 -7.12
CA ASP A 63 -1.25 -5.89 -8.19
C ASP A 63 -0.01 -5.76 -9.09
N VAL A 64 1.18 -5.82 -8.47
CA VAL A 64 2.47 -5.77 -9.15
C VAL A 64 3.17 -7.10 -8.92
N PHE A 65 3.13 -7.96 -9.93
CA PHE A 65 3.76 -9.27 -9.88
C PHE A 65 5.24 -9.19 -10.28
N VAL A 66 6.12 -9.61 -9.38
CA VAL A 66 7.56 -9.69 -9.61
C VAL A 66 7.99 -11.15 -9.52
N ARG A 67 8.50 -11.70 -10.64
CA ARG A 67 8.98 -13.08 -10.72
C ARG A 67 10.43 -13.15 -10.25
N ASP A 68 10.62 -13.38 -8.97
CA ASP A 68 11.96 -13.48 -8.37
C ASP A 68 11.87 -14.28 -7.06
N GLU A 69 12.81 -15.21 -6.84
CA GLU A 69 12.81 -16.11 -5.69
C GLU A 69 13.11 -15.38 -4.37
N CYS A 70 13.82 -14.25 -4.42
CA CYS A 70 14.10 -13.42 -3.26
C CYS A 70 12.90 -12.54 -2.87
N ILE A 71 11.81 -12.57 -3.64
CA ILE A 71 10.60 -11.77 -3.41
C ILE A 71 9.52 -12.64 -2.78
N SER A 72 8.96 -12.13 -1.68
CA SER A 72 7.92 -12.81 -0.90
C SER A 72 6.58 -12.74 -1.63
N LYS A 73 5.70 -13.71 -1.36
CA LYS A 73 4.36 -13.79 -1.97
C LYS A 73 3.59 -12.48 -1.88
N LYS A 74 3.58 -11.88 -0.68
CA LYS A 74 3.16 -10.50 -0.40
C LYS A 74 4.40 -9.82 0.19
N HIS A 75 5.15 -9.07 -0.62
CA HIS A 75 6.45 -8.55 -0.22
C HIS A 75 6.36 -7.15 0.37
N THR A 76 5.66 -6.26 -0.32
CA THR A 76 5.40 -4.90 0.19
C THR A 76 4.02 -4.44 -0.25
N SER A 77 3.46 -3.49 0.48
CA SER A 77 2.21 -2.83 0.11
C SER A 77 2.37 -1.32 0.13
N LEU A 78 1.74 -0.66 -0.83
CA LEU A 78 1.57 0.79 -0.85
C LEU A 78 0.14 1.11 -0.48
N SER A 79 -0.08 1.94 0.53
CA SER A 79 -1.41 2.26 1.03
C SER A 79 -1.59 3.76 1.22
N LEU A 80 -2.76 4.25 0.82
CA LEU A 80 -3.21 5.60 1.17
C LEU A 80 -3.33 5.73 2.69
N VAL A 81 -2.88 6.87 3.20
CA VAL A 81 -3.01 7.26 4.60
C VAL A 81 -3.44 8.71 4.68
N GLY A 82 -4.35 9.02 5.60
CA GLY A 82 -4.69 10.38 5.97
C GLY A 82 -3.65 10.93 6.95
N ILE A 83 -3.09 12.10 6.66
CA ILE A 83 -2.18 12.82 7.56
C ILE A 83 -2.64 14.27 7.61
N HIS A 84 -3.09 14.75 8.77
CA HIS A 84 -3.55 16.13 8.98
C HIS A 84 -4.58 16.62 7.93
N GLY A 85 -5.52 15.76 7.51
CA GLY A 85 -6.53 16.10 6.50
C GLY A 85 -6.08 15.99 5.03
N GLU A 86 -4.83 15.62 4.79
CA GLU A 86 -4.28 15.35 3.46
C GLU A 86 -4.13 13.84 3.20
N LEU A 87 -4.16 13.45 1.92
CA LEU A 87 -3.79 12.10 1.52
C LEU A 87 -2.28 12.03 1.28
N ALA A 88 -1.66 10.99 1.84
CA ALA A 88 -0.29 10.61 1.56
C ALA A 88 -0.22 9.13 1.20
N LEU A 89 0.89 8.73 0.58
CA LEU A 89 1.18 7.33 0.29
C LEU A 89 2.18 6.81 1.32
N SER A 90 1.97 5.58 1.77
CA SER A 90 2.89 4.90 2.67
C SER A 90 3.26 3.53 2.12
N VAL A 91 4.47 3.07 2.44
CA VAL A 91 4.95 1.72 2.17
C VAL A 91 4.99 0.91 3.46
N LEU A 92 4.58 -0.36 3.39
CA LEU A 92 4.75 -1.35 4.46
C LEU A 92 5.57 -2.52 3.93
N ASP A 93 6.52 -2.99 4.74
CA ASP A 93 7.30 -4.18 4.44
C ASP A 93 6.68 -5.43 5.08
N HIS A 94 6.34 -6.42 4.27
CA HIS A 94 5.86 -7.74 4.70
C HIS A 94 6.88 -8.84 4.39
N SER A 95 8.04 -8.47 3.84
CA SER A 95 8.95 -9.40 3.23
C SER A 95 9.80 -10.17 4.24
N THR A 96 10.40 -11.27 3.77
CA THR A 96 11.45 -11.98 4.52
C THR A 96 12.78 -11.22 4.46
N ASN A 97 13.17 -10.76 3.26
CA ASN A 97 14.50 -10.22 2.97
C ASN A 97 14.63 -8.71 3.21
N GLY A 98 13.52 -8.00 3.34
CA GLY A 98 13.46 -6.57 3.58
C GLY A 98 13.16 -5.76 2.32
N SER A 99 12.42 -4.67 2.51
CA SER A 99 12.22 -3.62 1.51
C SER A 99 13.09 -2.40 1.84
N PHE A 100 13.47 -1.63 0.82
CA PHE A 100 14.36 -0.48 0.94
C PHE A 100 13.76 0.74 0.25
N LEU A 101 13.84 1.89 0.90
CA LEU A 101 13.42 3.18 0.37
C LEU A 101 14.66 4.06 0.21
N ASN A 102 14.90 4.56 -1.00
CA ASN A 102 16.06 5.41 -1.32
C ASN A 102 17.41 4.78 -0.90
N GLY A 103 17.52 3.46 -1.04
CA GLY A 103 18.73 2.69 -0.67
C GLY A 103 18.84 2.34 0.81
N GLN A 104 17.98 2.88 1.67
CA GLN A 104 17.94 2.55 3.10
C GLN A 104 16.89 1.48 3.37
N ARG A 105 17.25 0.47 4.17
CA ARG A 105 16.31 -0.59 4.57
C ARG A 105 15.22 0.00 5.45
N LEU A 106 13.98 -0.43 5.24
CA LEU A 106 12.88 -0.05 6.13
C LEU A 106 13.16 -0.59 7.56
N PRO A 107 13.09 0.25 8.61
CA PRO A 107 13.53 -0.13 9.96
C PRO A 107 12.74 -1.26 10.61
N ALA A 108 11.46 -1.42 10.29
CA ALA A 108 10.57 -2.38 10.91
C ALA A 108 9.57 -2.94 9.89
N LYS A 109 9.26 -4.23 10.04
CA LYS A 109 8.19 -4.88 9.29
C LYS A 109 6.82 -4.37 9.76
N ASP A 110 5.85 -4.40 8.86
CA ASP A 110 4.44 -4.05 9.10
C ASP A 110 4.19 -2.63 9.65
N LYS A 111 5.22 -1.78 9.72
CA LYS A 111 5.11 -0.36 10.03
C LYS A 111 4.96 0.45 8.75
N LYS A 112 4.13 1.49 8.80
CA LYS A 112 3.91 2.41 7.67
C LYS A 112 5.02 3.44 7.61
N TYR A 113 5.63 3.60 6.45
CA TYR A 113 6.61 4.64 6.16
C TYR A 113 6.09 5.53 5.04
N ARG A 114 6.02 6.84 5.26
CA ARG A 114 5.56 7.79 4.23
C ARG A 114 6.56 7.79 3.08
N ILE A 115 6.04 7.75 1.86
CA ILE A 115 6.81 7.91 0.63
C ILE A 115 6.34 9.15 -0.14
N ARG A 116 7.19 9.65 -1.01
CA ARG A 116 6.97 10.84 -1.83
C ARG A 116 7.23 10.53 -3.30
N ASN A 117 6.79 11.43 -4.17
CA ASN A 117 7.12 11.35 -5.59
C ASN A 117 8.65 11.38 -5.77
N GLY A 118 9.16 10.51 -6.65
CA GLY A 118 10.58 10.35 -6.92
C GLY A 118 11.32 9.38 -5.98
N ASP A 119 10.67 8.87 -4.93
CA ASP A 119 11.31 7.88 -4.05
C ASP A 119 11.56 6.56 -4.79
N LYS A 120 12.71 5.94 -4.50
CA LYS A 120 13.11 4.66 -5.09
C LYS A 120 12.78 3.53 -4.13
N LEU A 121 11.80 2.71 -4.49
CA LEU A 121 11.47 1.48 -3.77
C LEU A 121 12.26 0.30 -4.34
N THR A 122 13.07 -0.35 -3.50
CA THR A 122 13.84 -1.54 -3.86
C THR A 122 13.37 -2.73 -3.02
N LEU A 123 13.08 -3.86 -3.68
CA LEU A 123 12.46 -5.03 -3.05
C LEU A 123 13.48 -6.10 -2.57
N LYS A 124 14.77 -5.91 -2.84
CA LYS A 124 15.81 -6.80 -2.32
C LYS A 124 17.15 -6.09 -2.25
N ALA A 125 17.95 -6.44 -1.26
CA ALA A 125 19.35 -6.04 -1.23
C ALA A 125 20.07 -6.67 -2.43
N TRP A 126 20.98 -5.91 -3.02
CA TRP A 126 21.90 -6.43 -4.02
C TRP A 126 23.20 -6.76 -3.28
N LEU A 127 23.64 -8.02 -3.38
CA LEU A 127 25.04 -8.37 -3.17
C LEU A 127 25.84 -7.94 -4.41
#